data_AF-A0A2V1BVN1-F1
#
_entry.id   AF-A0A2V1BVN1-F1
#
_cell.length_a   1.000
_cell.length_b   1.000
_cell.length_c   1.000
_cell.angle_alpha   90.00
_cell.angle_beta   90.00
_cell.angle_gamma   90.00
#
_symmetry.space_group_name_H-M   'P 1'
#
loop_
_entity.id
_entity.type
_entity.pdbx_description
1 polymer ?
#
loop_
_entity_poly.entity_id
_entity_poly.type
_entity_poly.pdbx_seq_one_letter_code
_entity_poly.pdbx_strand_id
1 'polypeptide(L)' 'MCISKFIQYTCGCKKEMEFTQCLPRQGTNVRCDPITEVWGKDSTNYCSRHLVKPDAPVKYTGQNEGVLED' A
#
# COMPACT_ATOMS: atom_id res chain seq x y z
N MET A 1 -2.85 13.05 -20.37
CA MET A 1 -3.67 12.79 -19.16
C MET A 1 -2.83 13.07 -17.93
N CYS A 2 -3.41 13.50 -16.81
CA CYS A 2 -2.67 13.54 -15.54
C CYS A 2 -2.26 12.12 -15.12
N ILE A 3 -1.14 12.00 -14.41
CA ILE A 3 -0.60 10.72 -13.97
C ILE A 3 -0.58 10.70 -12.44
N SER A 4 -1.12 9.65 -11.83
CA SER A 4 -0.95 9.33 -10.42
C SER A 4 -0.04 8.10 -10.30
N LYS A 5 1.11 8.26 -9.65
CA LYS A 5 2.01 7.14 -9.35
C LYS A 5 1.59 6.49 -8.03
N PHE A 6 1.68 5.16 -7.95
CA PHE A 6 1.49 4.44 -6.69
C PHE A 6 2.74 3.66 -6.27
N ILE A 7 2.88 3.51 -4.95
CA ILE A 7 3.78 2.52 -4.33
C ILE A 7 2.97 1.27 -3.98
N GLN A 8 3.57 0.09 -4.17
CA GLN A 8 3.02 -1.17 -3.69
C GLN A 8 3.87 -1.72 -2.53
N TYR A 9 3.23 -2.05 -1.41
CA TYR A 9 3.89 -2.60 -0.22
C TYR A 9 3.93 -4.13 -0.28
N THR A 10 4.87 -4.76 0.42
CA THR A 10 4.96 -6.24 0.46
C THR A 10 3.74 -6.90 1.12
N CYS A 11 2.96 -6.15 1.90
CA CYS A 11 1.65 -6.58 2.40
C CYS A 11 0.52 -6.46 1.36
N GLY A 12 0.82 -6.17 0.09
CA GLY A 12 -0.14 -6.03 -1.02
C GLY A 12 -0.87 -4.67 -1.10
N CYS A 13 -0.74 -3.81 -0.09
CA CYS A 13 -1.37 -2.49 -0.11
C CYS A 13 -0.78 -1.59 -1.19
N LYS A 14 -1.61 -0.73 -1.79
CA LYS A 14 -1.20 0.36 -2.68
C LYS A 14 -1.44 1.71 -2.01
N LYS A 15 -0.56 2.68 -2.26
CA LYS A 15 -0.73 4.06 -1.80
C LYS A 15 -0.29 5.04 -2.89
N GLU A 16 -1.05 6.10 -3.07
CA GLU A 16 -0.67 7.21 -3.96
C GLU A 16 0.65 7.85 -3.49
N MET A 17 1.51 8.17 -4.46
CA MET A 17 2.80 8.82 -4.26
C MET A 17 2.79 10.23 -4.85
N GLU A 18 3.13 10.34 -6.13
CA GLU A 18 3.32 11.60 -6.84
C GLU A 18 2.23 11.74 -7.89
N PHE A 19 1.64 12.92 -7.93
CA PHE A 19 0.68 13.30 -8.95
C PHE A 19 1.31 14.33 -9.89
N THR A 20 1.28 14.07 -11.18
CA THR A 20 1.81 14.97 -12.21
C THR A 20 0.66 15.44 -13.11
N GLN A 21 0.42 16.75 -13.14
CA GLN A 21 -0.50 17.35 -14.09
C GLN A 21 0.05 17.26 -15.51
N CYS A 22 -0.82 17.03 -16.49
CA CYS A 22 -0.44 17.19 -17.88
C CYS A 22 -0.19 18.66 -18.21
N LEU A 23 0.64 18.91 -19.23
CA LEU A 23 0.97 20.26 -19.72
C LEU A 23 -0.26 21.19 -19.86
N PRO A 24 -1.40 20.76 -20.45
CA PRO A 24 -2.58 21.63 -20.59
C PRO A 24 -3.25 22.06 -19.28
N ARG A 25 -3.00 21.37 -18.15
CA ARG A 25 -3.60 21.65 -16.85
C ARG A 25 -2.58 22.23 -15.84
N GLN A 26 -1.31 22.29 -16.21
CA GLN A 26 -0.22 22.69 -15.33
C GLN A 26 -0.45 24.10 -14.77
N GLY A 27 -0.26 24.26 -13.46
CA GLY A 27 -0.45 25.55 -12.77
C GLY A 27 -1.92 25.94 -12.53
N THR A 28 -2.87 25.05 -12.85
CA THR A 28 -4.29 25.24 -12.54
C THR A 28 -4.71 24.34 -11.39
N ASN A 29 -5.88 24.61 -10.80
CA ASN A 29 -6.52 23.73 -9.80
C ASN A 29 -7.36 22.60 -10.43
N VAL A 30 -7.24 22.36 -11.75
CA VAL A 30 -8.01 21.37 -12.50
C VAL A 30 -7.17 20.13 -12.78
N ARG A 31 -7.78 18.94 -12.68
CA ARG A 31 -7.18 17.65 -13.07
C ARG A 31 -7.88 17.04 -14.28
N CYS A 32 -7.21 16.11 -14.96
CA CYS A 32 -7.88 15.25 -15.95
C CYS A 32 -8.86 14.31 -15.26
N ASP A 33 -9.90 13.94 -16.01
CA ASP A 33 -10.78 12.84 -15.70
C ASP A 33 -11.00 12.06 -17.02
N PRO A 34 -10.53 10.80 -17.15
CA PRO A 34 -9.88 10.00 -16.10
C PRO A 34 -8.43 10.42 -15.79
N ILE A 35 -7.85 9.82 -14.74
CA ILE A 35 -6.43 9.92 -14.36
C ILE A 35 -5.74 8.61 -14.75
N THR A 36 -4.50 8.68 -15.24
CA THR A 36 -3.69 7.48 -15.50
C THR A 36 -3.00 7.06 -14.21
N GLU A 37 -3.30 5.85 -13.73
CA GLU A 37 -2.55 5.24 -12.64
C GLU A 37 -1.35 4.47 -13.18
N VAL A 38 -0.16 4.70 -12.63
CA VAL A 38 1.05 3.98 -13.01
C VAL A 38 1.82 3.51 -11.79
N TRP A 39 2.48 2.36 -11.92
CA TRP A 39 3.38 1.87 -10.89
C TRP A 39 4.60 2.80 -10.79
N GLY A 40 4.90 3.25 -9.58
CA GLY A 40 6.07 4.06 -9.27
C GLY A 40 7.24 3.22 -8.76
N LYS A 41 7.00 2.44 -7.69
CA LYS A 41 7.98 1.53 -7.11
C LYS A 41 7.32 0.52 -6.16
N ASP A 42 8.09 -0.48 -5.77
CA ASP A 42 7.76 -1.35 -4.65
C ASP A 42 8.40 -0.84 -3.35
N SER A 43 7.71 -1.03 -2.24
CA SER A 43 8.27 -0.88 -0.89
C SER A 43 8.85 -2.21 -0.46
N THR A 44 9.99 -2.18 0.22
CA THR A 44 10.53 -3.34 0.95
C THR A 44 9.83 -3.57 2.29
N ASN A 45 8.90 -2.69 2.69
CA ASN A 45 8.20 -2.73 3.97
C ASN A 45 6.71 -3.07 3.83
N TYR A 46 6.08 -3.41 4.95
CA TYR A 46 4.62 -3.38 5.09
C TYR A 46 4.14 -1.93 5.16
N CYS A 47 2.87 -1.70 4.83
CA CYS A 47 2.28 -0.39 5.08
C CYS A 47 2.12 -0.19 6.60
N SER A 48 2.06 1.07 7.05
CA SER A 48 1.99 1.39 8.48
C SER A 48 0.79 0.76 9.21
N ARG A 49 -0.29 0.45 8.50
CA ARG A 49 -1.48 -0.22 9.06
C ARG A 49 -1.28 -1.72 9.32
N HIS A 50 -0.31 -2.33 8.65
CA HIS A 50 0.03 -3.75 8.81
C HIS A 50 1.35 -3.94 9.58
N LEU A 51 1.91 -2.86 10.13
CA LEU A 51 2.97 -2.97 11.12
C LEU A 51 2.35 -3.17 12.50
N VAL A 52 2.91 -4.10 13.25
CA VAL A 52 2.52 -4.38 14.63
C VAL A 52 3.31 -3.46 15.56
N LYS A 53 2.68 -2.94 16.62
CA LYS A 53 3.38 -2.12 17.61
C LYS A 53 4.39 -2.98 18.38
N PRO A 54 5.54 -2.43 18.80
CA PRO A 54 6.56 -3.19 19.54
C PRO A 54 6.03 -3.87 20.82
N ASP A 55 5.04 -3.27 21.47
CA ASP A 55 4.41 -3.71 22.71
C ASP A 55 3.06 -4.43 22.51
N ALA A 56 2.72 -4.79 21.26
CA ALA A 56 1.47 -5.47 20.99
C ALA A 56 1.45 -6.86 21.67
N PRO A 57 0.40 -7.21 22.42
CA PRO A 57 0.30 -8.52 23.04
C PRO A 57 0.25 -9.61 21.97
N VAL A 58 1.18 -10.56 22.05
CA VAL A 58 1.22 -11.71 21.15
C VAL A 58 0.10 -12.66 21.52
N LYS A 59 -0.81 -12.91 20.57
CA LYS A 59 -1.78 -13.99 20.67
C LYS A 59 -1.38 -15.09 19.71
N TYR A 60 -0.89 -16.19 20.25
CA TYR A 60 -0.76 -17.43 19.49
C TYR A 60 -2.17 -18.02 19.34
N THR A 61 -2.66 -18.11 18.11
CA THR A 61 -3.83 -18.95 17.84
C THR A 61 -3.32 -20.37 17.72
N GLY A 62 -3.64 -21.20 18.71
CA GLY A 62 -3.26 -22.61 18.71
C GLY A 62 -3.97 -23.33 17.56
N GLN A 63 -3.31 -23.47 16.42
CA GLN A 63 -3.65 -24.49 15.42
C GLN A 63 -2.59 -25.58 15.54
N ASN A 64 -2.83 -26.49 16.49
CA ASN A 64 -2.38 -27.88 16.49
C ASN A 64 -2.98 -28.58 17.73
N GLU A 65 -4.28 -28.83 17.69
CA GLU A 65 -4.85 -29.98 18.40
C GLU A 65 -4.52 -31.22 17.57
N GLY A 66 -3.28 -31.68 17.67
CA GLY A 66 -2.75 -32.86 17.00
C GLY A 66 -2.16 -33.80 18.02
N VAL A 67 -3.03 -34.71 18.48
CA VAL A 67 -2.82 -35.98 19.22
C VAL A 67 -1.35 -36.39 19.47
N LEU A 68 -0.98 -36.50 20.74
CA LEU A 68 0.01 -37.49 21.20
C LEU A 68 -0.76 -38.49 22.07
N GLU A 69 -1.08 -39.64 21.47
CA GLU A 69 -1.44 -40.87 22.16
C GLU A 69 -0.15 -41.56 22.63
N ASP A 70 -0.24 -42.03 23.89
CA ASP A 70 0.64 -42.90 24.70
C ASP A 70 2.12 -42.54 24.95
#